data_AF-M1M3E0-F1
#
_entry.id   AF-M1M3E0-F1
#
_cell.length_a   1.000
_cell.length_b   1.000
_cell.length_c   1.000
_cell.angle_alpha   90.00
_cell.angle_beta   90.00
_cell.angle_gamma   90.00
#
_symmetry.space_group_name_H-M   'P 1'
#
loop_
_entity.id
_entity.type
_entity.pdbx_description
1 polymer ?
#
loop_
_entity_poly.entity_id
_entity_poly.type
_entity_poly.pdbx_seq_one_letter_code
_entity_poly.pdbx_strand_id
1 'polypeptide(L)'
;MFFKAKASVSQGKYNMLETGVVKWFNAEKGYGFIAPESGGKDLFVHFSEIQGTGFKSLEENQRVSFVVTNGPRGLQATKIQILQ
;
A
#
# COMPACT_ATOMS: atom_id res chain seq x y z
N MET A 1 0.57 2.70 42.66
CA MET A 1 1.48 1.92 41.80
C MET A 1 0.63 0.80 41.22
N PHE A 2 0.23 0.71 39.94
CA PHE A 2 0.89 1.01 38.68
C PHE A 2 -0.16 1.51 37.67
N PHE A 3 0.06 2.68 37.07
CA PHE A 3 -0.61 3.08 35.83
C PHE A 3 0.21 2.52 34.67
N LYS A 4 -0.37 1.66 33.82
CA LYS A 4 0.10 1.49 32.45
C LYS A 4 -1.07 1.20 31.51
N ALA A 5 -1.49 2.31 30.88
CA ALA A 5 -2.12 2.49 29.58
C ALA A 5 -3.02 1.38 29.01
N LYS A 6 -4.30 1.74 28.81
CA LYS A 6 -5.13 1.16 27.76
C LYS A 6 -4.46 1.37 26.40
N ALA A 7 -4.06 0.30 25.74
CA ALA A 7 -3.92 0.31 24.28
C ALA A 7 -5.23 -0.20 23.67
N SER A 8 -6.28 0.62 23.74
CA SER A 8 -7.35 0.51 22.73
C SER A 8 -6.82 1.12 21.45
N VAL A 9 -6.12 0.34 20.63
CA VAL A 9 -6.08 0.64 19.20
C VAL A 9 -7.37 0.12 18.60
N SER A 10 -8.39 0.96 18.70
CA SER A 10 -9.62 0.89 17.93
C SER A 10 -9.32 1.39 16.52
N GLN A 11 -9.02 0.52 15.54
CA GLN A 11 -9.27 0.82 14.11
C GLN A 11 -9.55 -0.48 13.35
N GLY A 12 -10.77 -0.60 12.83
CA GLY A 12 -11.23 -1.76 12.08
C GLY A 12 -10.49 -1.93 10.76
N LYS A 13 -10.32 -3.19 10.35
CA LYS A 13 -10.12 -3.64 8.96
C LYS A 13 -9.29 -2.65 8.10
N TYR A 14 -8.02 -2.45 8.49
CA TYR A 14 -6.99 -1.55 7.96
C TYR A 14 -7.43 -0.53 6.89
N ASN A 15 -7.48 0.75 7.31
CA ASN A 15 -7.39 1.96 6.48
C ASN A 15 -6.19 2.82 6.95
N MET A 16 -5.08 2.19 7.28
CA MET A 16 -3.85 2.90 7.66
C MET A 16 -3.03 3.20 6.41
N LEU A 17 -2.60 4.45 6.28
CA LEU A 17 -1.58 4.84 5.32
C LEU A 17 -0.28 4.16 5.72
N GLU A 18 0.25 3.35 4.81
CA GLU A 18 1.50 2.61 4.95
C GLU A 18 2.44 2.98 3.80
N THR A 19 3.73 2.76 3.99
CA THR A 19 4.76 2.97 2.98
C THR A 19 5.38 1.66 2.56
N GLY A 20 5.90 1.64 1.34
CA GLY A 20 6.49 0.44 0.76
C GLY A 20 7.34 0.77 -0.45
N VAL A 21 8.00 -0.26 -0.94
CA VAL A 21 8.83 -0.24 -2.12
C VAL A 21 8.16 -1.06 -3.20
N VAL A 22 8.03 -0.49 -4.40
CA VAL A 22 7.47 -1.20 -5.55
C VAL A 22 8.43 -2.32 -5.93
N LYS A 23 7.97 -3.56 -5.78
CA LYS A 23 8.77 -4.74 -6.11
C LYS A 23 8.89 -4.92 -7.61
N TRP A 24 7.79 -4.68 -8.32
CA TRP A 24 7.72 -4.61 -9.77
C TRP A 24 6.34 -4.10 -10.17
N PHE A 25 6.26 -3.44 -11.32
CA PHE A 25 5.01 -2.99 -11.90
C PHE A 25 5.10 -3.07 -13.42
N ASN A 26 4.08 -3.63 -14.05
CA ASN A 26 4.00 -3.69 -15.50
C ASN A 26 2.98 -2.64 -15.97
N ALA A 27 3.48 -1.55 -16.56
CA ALA A 27 2.65 -0.46 -17.05
C ALA A 27 1.78 -0.83 -18.27
N GLU A 28 2.24 -1.77 -19.10
CA GLU A 28 1.46 -2.26 -20.24
C GLU A 28 0.24 -3.08 -19.79
N LYS A 29 0.41 -3.89 -18.76
CA LYS A 29 -0.66 -4.71 -18.18
C LYS A 29 -1.47 -3.98 -17.11
N GLY A 30 -0.93 -2.91 -16.52
CA GLY A 30 -1.58 -2.09 -15.50
C GLY A 30 -1.66 -2.70 -14.10
N TYR A 31 -0.75 -3.63 -13.76
CA TYR A 31 -0.71 -4.22 -12.42
C TYR A 31 0.71 -4.54 -11.95
N GLY A 32 0.87 -4.70 -10.64
CA GLY A 32 2.16 -5.01 -10.02
C GLY A 32 2.02 -5.43 -8.57
N PHE A 33 3.15 -5.42 -7.86
CA PHE A 33 3.21 -5.71 -6.43
C PHE A 33 4.11 -4.71 -5.69
N ILE A 34 3.69 -4.39 -4.48
CA ILE A 34 4.43 -3.50 -3.56
C ILE A 34 4.79 -4.30 -2.32
N ALA A 35 6.06 -4.21 -1.93
CA ALA A 35 6.55 -4.75 -0.68
C ALA A 35 6.38 -3.69 0.43
N PRO A 36 5.54 -3.93 1.47
CA PRO A 36 5.39 -2.98 2.57
C PRO A 36 6.67 -2.87 3.41
N GLU A 37 6.99 -1.66 3.86
CA GLU A 37 8.16 -1.43 4.75
C GLU A 37 7.94 -2.01 6.15
N SER A 38 6.70 -2.19 6.60
CA SER A 38 6.39 -2.89 7.85
C SER A 38 6.82 -4.36 7.83
N GLY A 39 7.18 -4.89 6.65
CA GLY A 39 7.38 -6.31 6.42
C GLY A 39 6.03 -7.05 6.34
N GLY A 40 5.98 -8.12 5.54
CA GLY A 40 4.75 -8.89 5.38
C GLY A 40 4.60 -9.48 3.99
N LYS A 41 3.35 -9.70 3.58
CA LYS A 41 3.02 -10.22 2.26
C LYS A 41 3.06 -9.10 1.23
N ASP A 42 3.51 -9.43 0.02
CA ASP A 42 3.46 -8.53 -1.12
C ASP A 42 2.00 -8.12 -1.40
N LEU A 43 1.78 -6.82 -1.55
CA LEU A 43 0.47 -6.23 -1.77
C LEU A 43 0.21 -6.07 -3.26
N PHE A 44 -0.93 -6.57 -3.72
CA PHE A 44 -1.34 -6.40 -5.10
C PHE A 44 -1.67 -4.93 -5.38
N VAL A 45 -1.20 -4.39 -6.51
CA VAL A 45 -1.53 -3.04 -6.97
C VAL A 45 -2.07 -3.05 -8.39
N HIS A 46 -3.09 -2.24 -8.63
CA HIS A 46 -3.69 -2.01 -9.94
C HIS A 46 -3.55 -0.54 -10.33
N PHE A 47 -3.38 -0.25 -11.61
CA PHE A 47 -3.20 1.12 -12.11
C PHE A 47 -4.34 2.06 -11.70
N SER A 48 -5.57 1.53 -11.57
CA SER A 48 -6.75 2.30 -11.16
C SER A 48 -6.56 2.99 -9.80
N GLU A 49 -5.81 2.36 -8.89
CA GLU A 49 -5.61 2.83 -7.53
C GLU A 49 -4.52 3.91 -7.40
N ILE A 50 -3.64 4.02 -8.40
CA ILE A 50 -2.58 5.01 -8.42
C ILE A 50 -3.18 6.41 -8.55
N GLN A 51 -2.81 7.29 -7.62
CA GLN A 51 -3.19 8.69 -7.59
C GLN A 51 -2.17 9.49 -8.39
N GLY A 52 -2.66 10.24 -9.37
CA GLY A 52 -1.82 11.05 -10.23
C GLY A 52 -2.60 11.54 -11.45
N THR A 53 -2.15 12.65 -12.01
CA THR A 53 -2.67 13.19 -13.27
C THR A 53 -1.72 12.78 -14.39
N GLY A 54 -2.13 11.84 -15.24
CA GLY A 54 -1.32 11.33 -16.36
C GLY A 54 -1.23 9.81 -16.41
N PHE A 55 -0.07 9.28 -16.83
CA PHE A 55 0.18 7.84 -16.89
C PHE A 55 0.32 7.27 -15.47
N LYS A 56 -0.61 6.38 -15.12
CA LYS A 56 -0.66 5.71 -13.82
C LYS A 56 0.29 4.51 -13.80
N SER A 57 1.59 4.80 -13.69
CA SER A 57 2.65 3.79 -13.63
C SER A 57 3.52 3.94 -12.37
N LEU A 58 4.12 2.82 -11.97
CA LEU A 58 5.12 2.75 -10.89
C LEU A 58 6.41 2.18 -11.45
N GLU A 59 7.52 2.60 -10.88
CA GLU A 59 8.86 2.10 -11.22
C GLU A 59 9.35 1.09 -10.18
N GLU A 60 10.19 0.15 -10.58
CA GLU A 60 10.81 -0.79 -9.63
C GLU A 60 11.70 -0.04 -8.63
N ASN A 61 11.71 -0.49 -7.37
CA ASN A 61 12.43 0.13 -6.25
C ASN A 61 11.94 1.54 -5.87
N GLN A 62 10.84 2.00 -6.45
CA GLN A 62 10.23 3.29 -6.11
C GLN A 62 9.53 3.23 -4.75
N ARG A 63 9.70 4.27 -3.93
CA ARG A 63 8.97 4.42 -2.67
C ARG A 63 7.59 5.02 -2.92
N VAL A 64 6.60 4.43 -2.27
CA VAL A 64 5.20 4.83 -2.41
C VAL A 64 4.50 4.77 -1.07
N SER A 65 3.52 5.65 -0.86
CA SER A 65 2.53 5.52 0.20
C SER A 65 1.24 4.95 -0.37
N PHE A 66 0.56 4.12 0.41
CA PHE A 66 -0.69 3.48 0.01
C PHE A 66 -1.52 3.13 1.24
N VAL A 67 -2.78 2.79 1.01
CA VAL A 67 -3.66 2.24 2.03
C VAL A 67 -3.83 0.76 1.78
N VAL A 68 -3.44 -0.07 2.75
CA VAL A 68 -3.66 -1.52 2.69
C VAL A 68 -5.13 -1.80 2.91
N THR A 69 -5.80 -2.46 1.98
CA THR A 69 -7.17 -2.90 2.14
C THR A 69 -7.34 -4.38 1.79
N ASN A 70 -8.41 -4.99 2.29
CA ASN A 70 -8.80 -6.35 1.92
C ASN A 70 -9.75 -6.30 0.73
N GLY A 71 -9.30 -6.81 -0.42
CA GLY A 71 -10.17 -6.97 -1.58
C GLY A 71 -10.50 -8.44 -1.86
N PRO A 72 -11.26 -8.68 -2.96
CA PRO A 72 -11.72 -10.03 -3.32
C PRO A 72 -10.59 -10.99 -3.68
N ARG A 73 -9.39 -10.47 -3.99
CA ARG A 73 -8.18 -11.25 -4.33
C ARG A 73 -7.13 -11.26 -3.22
N GLY A 74 -7.48 -10.83 -2.01
CA GLY A 74 -6.56 -10.69 -0.88
C GLY A 74 -6.16 -9.23 -0.63
N LEU A 75 -5.03 -9.07 0.07
CA LEU A 75 -4.50 -7.76 0.43
C LEU A 75 -4.06 -6.99 -0.82
N GLN A 76 -4.53 -5.75 -0.94
CA GLN A 76 -4.18 -4.86 -2.03
C GLN A 76 -3.86 -3.46 -1.53
N ALA A 77 -3.02 -2.76 -2.28
CA ALA A 77 -2.69 -1.37 -2.07
C ALA A 77 -3.70 -0.49 -2.83
N THR A 78 -4.29 0.47 -2.13
CA THR A 78 -5.23 1.46 -2.67
C THR A 78 -4.72 2.87 -2.44
N LYS A 79 -5.23 3.85 -3.19
CA LYS A 79 -4.82 5.27 -3.07
C LYS A 79 -3.29 5.46 -3.09
N ILE A 80 -2.60 4.82 -4.02
CA ILE A 80 -1.13 4.86 -4.07
C ILE A 80 -0.65 6.26 -4.45
N GLN A 81 0.26 6.84 -3.68
CA GLN A 81 0.96 8.08 -4.00
C GLN A 81 2.45 7.81 -4.07
N ILE A 82 3.10 8.37 -5.09
CA ILE A 82 4.56 8.28 -5.24
C ILE A 82 5.21 9.24 -4.23
N LEU A 83 6.10 8.70 -3.40
CA LEU A 83 6.94 9.48 -2.51
C LEU A 83 8.26 9.73 -3.24
N GLN A 84 8.53 10.99 -3.59
CA GLN A 84 9.78 11.40 -4.23
C GLN A 84 10.94 11.44 -3.22
#